data_AF-A0A3S3MHH8-F1
#
_entry.id   AF-A0A3S3MHH8-F1
#
_cell.length_a   1.000
_cell.length_b   1.000
_cell.length_c   1.000
_cell.angle_alpha   90.00
_cell.angle_beta   90.00
_cell.angle_gamma   90.00
#
_symmetry.space_group_name_H-M   'P 1'
#
loop_
_entity.id
_entity.type
_entity.pdbx_description
1 polymer ?
#
loop_
_entity_poly.entity_id
_entity_poly.type
_entity_poly.pdbx_seq_one_letter_code
_entity_poly.pdbx_strand_id
1 'polypeptide(L)'
;MNQKFPHAVSELRGAFIAGPAMSMVTDELIVKPLSPISSISLLSKFNIPISDIEEHIVCMGKRRVTTLYFTPFKFQRRRAKEKKRNREEPFDSHSFQQLNSMAAKQMSMSLTLLVDKERKRVIYAESGKDFVETLLSFLTMPLGTVIKLSGKQSNMGSLTMLYQSLEDLDLEFLSTKSCKDMLLHPKSSAVELYKNLHPLVDIGATKPTQYYICSSTVENTQCCCGKTMGWEISVKKDEDVDADGRDGVFVKGKMRFMIRDDLQVSVVSSSTFFAVLREFGISDASVLEERNVNVGEEEVLHLLKRFLLSKTPLTDVFLGELNTVDEVDLDLKVIALDSVEMVQSQTEKEMRSDSGKMIVKLFLSKSNNKVLYAEGGEEIADLLFSFLAFPLGSIVKCLGGCTSMGCLDNLYKSVEDLSCKDCIKSEECKAMLLDPKLAPYFGTKNQLLQIEEQVPCKPNIFYCSSCYVEKGPYITGPRTCSHGIRSIQLSTVNKKFPDEVTELEGAFMAGPAMFMVTDELIVKPLSPISSISLLRKFNIPVSDIEEQIVCIGEKEAISLLKASLISNSVLSNVFYTKKPKQMETKPRRRIFQAHDFI
;
A
#
# COMPACT_ATOMS: atom_id res chain seq x y z
N MET A 1 -36.49 -30.47 -42.78
CA MET A 1 -36.10 -31.11 -44.06
C MET A 1 -34.83 -30.45 -44.56
N ASN A 2 -33.84 -31.28 -44.90
CA ASN A 2 -32.47 -30.97 -45.33
C ASN A 2 -32.31 -29.76 -46.26
N GLN A 3 -31.42 -28.82 -45.92
CA GLN A 3 -30.59 -28.16 -46.93
C GLN A 3 -29.12 -28.08 -46.47
N LYS A 4 -28.27 -28.51 -47.40
CA LYS A 4 -26.87 -28.91 -47.25
C LYS A 4 -25.95 -27.69 -47.06
N PHE A 5 -24.95 -27.85 -46.20
CA PHE A 5 -23.70 -27.09 -46.23
C PHE A 5 -22.96 -27.33 -47.57
N PRO A 6 -22.30 -26.31 -48.15
CA PRO A 6 -21.10 -26.50 -48.94
C PRO A 6 -19.86 -26.32 -48.06
N HIS A 7 -19.05 -27.37 -48.00
CA HIS A 7 -17.66 -27.33 -47.55
C HIS A 7 -16.76 -26.66 -48.62
N ALA A 8 -15.72 -26.01 -48.11
CA ALA A 8 -14.49 -25.54 -48.78
C ALA A 8 -14.55 -24.19 -49.53
N VAL A 9 -13.88 -23.17 -48.96
CA VAL A 9 -12.52 -22.81 -49.36
C VAL A 9 -11.71 -22.40 -48.11
N SER A 10 -10.54 -23.01 -48.04
CA SER A 10 -9.45 -22.93 -47.09
C SER A 10 -8.66 -21.60 -47.15
N GLU A 11 -7.83 -21.41 -46.12
CA GLU A 11 -6.76 -20.40 -45.99
C GLU A 11 -7.13 -19.06 -45.34
N LEU A 12 -7.33 -19.09 -44.01
CA LEU A 12 -6.84 -18.02 -43.16
C LEU A 12 -5.57 -18.52 -42.47
N ARG A 13 -4.41 -18.10 -42.98
CA ARG A 13 -3.12 -18.27 -42.30
C ARG A 13 -3.23 -17.61 -40.93
N GLY A 14 -2.94 -18.39 -39.89
CA GLY A 14 -3.16 -18.05 -38.50
C GLY A 14 -2.52 -16.72 -38.10
N ALA A 15 -3.34 -15.79 -37.64
CA ALA A 15 -2.90 -14.75 -36.73
C ALA A 15 -2.58 -15.43 -35.39
N PHE A 16 -1.30 -15.65 -35.11
CA PHE A 16 -0.86 -16.09 -33.80
C PHE A 16 -1.07 -14.94 -32.80
N ILE A 17 -2.05 -15.07 -31.92
CA ILE A 17 -2.12 -14.26 -30.69
C ILE A 17 -1.15 -14.91 -29.70
N ALA A 18 0.00 -14.26 -29.47
CA ALA A 18 0.98 -14.70 -28.51
C ALA A 18 0.58 -14.27 -27.08
N GLY A 19 -0.19 -15.11 -26.39
CA GLY A 19 -0.56 -14.96 -24.98
C GLY A 19 -2.07 -14.90 -24.72
N PRO A 20 -2.52 -14.98 -23.45
CA PRO A 20 -3.92 -14.81 -23.10
C PRO A 20 -4.32 -13.34 -23.34
N ALA A 21 -5.07 -13.08 -24.41
CA ALA A 21 -5.63 -11.77 -24.72
C ALA A 21 -7.14 -11.90 -24.94
N MET A 22 -7.94 -11.09 -24.22
CA MET A 22 -9.37 -10.96 -24.51
C MET A 22 -9.58 -10.06 -25.74
N SER A 23 -10.39 -10.52 -26.68
CA SER A 23 -10.70 -9.80 -27.92
C SER A 23 -12.21 -9.76 -28.15
N MET A 24 -12.74 -8.60 -28.58
CA MET A 24 -14.14 -8.49 -28.99
C MET A 24 -14.23 -8.77 -30.49
N VAL A 25 -15.18 -9.62 -30.87
CA VAL A 25 -15.50 -9.91 -32.27
C VAL A 25 -16.87 -9.30 -32.55
N THR A 26 -16.89 -8.23 -33.34
CA THR A 26 -18.14 -7.63 -33.83
C THR A 26 -18.73 -8.44 -34.98
N ASP A 27 -20.00 -8.24 -35.33
CA ASP A 27 -20.65 -8.86 -36.51
C ASP A 27 -19.91 -8.62 -37.84
N GLU A 28 -19.02 -7.62 -37.89
CA GLU A 28 -18.13 -7.36 -39.04
C GLU A 28 -16.79 -8.12 -38.99
N LEU A 29 -16.61 -9.08 -38.05
CA LEU A 29 -15.38 -9.85 -37.83
C LEU A 29 -14.13 -9.00 -37.54
N ILE A 30 -14.31 -7.75 -37.09
CA ILE A 30 -13.22 -6.90 -36.64
C ILE A 30 -12.80 -7.35 -35.24
N VAL A 31 -11.56 -7.84 -35.12
CA VAL A 31 -10.93 -8.17 -33.85
C VAL A 31 -10.28 -6.92 -33.28
N LYS A 32 -10.80 -6.40 -32.16
CA LYS A 32 -10.16 -5.31 -31.41
C LYS A 32 -9.75 -5.81 -30.01
N PRO A 33 -8.59 -5.37 -29.48
CA PRO A 33 -8.24 -5.63 -28.09
C PRO A 33 -9.32 -5.04 -27.17
N LEU A 34 -9.85 -5.86 -26.25
CA LEU A 34 -10.97 -5.49 -25.37
C LEU A 34 -10.51 -4.48 -24.31
N SER A 35 -11.00 -3.25 -24.38
CA SER A 35 -11.28 -2.44 -23.19
C SER A 35 -12.81 -2.46 -23.00
N PRO A 36 -13.33 -2.92 -21.85
CA PRO A 36 -14.74 -2.78 -21.53
C PRO A 36 -15.20 -1.32 -21.56
N ILE A 37 -14.33 -0.36 -21.19
CA ILE A 37 -14.63 1.08 -21.28
C ILE A 37 -14.85 1.49 -22.73
N SER A 38 -13.94 1.13 -23.65
CA SER A 38 -14.09 1.49 -25.07
C SER A 38 -15.33 0.86 -25.74
N SER A 39 -15.90 -0.20 -25.17
CA SER A 39 -17.16 -0.80 -25.64
C SER A 39 -18.37 0.13 -25.42
N ILE A 40 -18.29 1.07 -24.47
CA ILE A 40 -19.35 2.06 -24.19
C ILE A 40 -19.54 3.01 -25.36
N SER A 41 -18.46 3.43 -26.02
CA SER A 41 -18.55 4.24 -27.24
C SER A 41 -19.39 3.56 -28.32
N LEU A 42 -19.30 2.23 -28.44
CA LEU A 42 -20.13 1.46 -29.35
C LEU A 42 -21.58 1.39 -28.89
N LEU A 43 -21.83 1.08 -27.61
CA LEU A 43 -23.20 1.03 -27.06
C LEU A 43 -23.93 2.37 -27.19
N SER A 44 -23.24 3.48 -26.88
CA SER A 44 -23.74 4.83 -27.04
C SER A 44 -24.02 5.16 -28.51
N LYS A 45 -23.10 4.82 -29.42
CA LYS A 45 -23.27 5.05 -30.86
C LYS A 45 -24.47 4.32 -31.46
N PHE A 46 -24.81 3.15 -30.92
CA PHE A 46 -25.94 2.32 -31.39
C PHE A 46 -27.20 2.46 -30.52
N ASN A 47 -27.17 3.31 -29.49
CA ASN A 47 -28.27 3.56 -28.55
C ASN A 47 -28.84 2.26 -27.94
N ILE A 48 -27.95 1.33 -27.57
CA ILE A 48 -28.32 0.01 -27.01
C ILE A 48 -28.36 0.13 -25.47
N PRO A 49 -29.51 -0.13 -24.82
CA PRO A 49 -29.61 -0.17 -23.35
C PRO A 49 -28.72 -1.27 -22.77
N ILE A 50 -28.10 -1.04 -21.61
CA ILE A 50 -27.28 -2.07 -20.95
C ILE A 50 -28.14 -3.26 -20.51
N SER A 51 -29.44 -3.05 -20.25
CA SER A 51 -30.41 -4.10 -19.93
C SER A 51 -30.59 -5.14 -21.02
N ASP A 52 -30.24 -4.80 -22.26
CA ASP A 52 -30.52 -5.63 -23.44
C ASP A 52 -29.31 -6.49 -23.84
N ILE A 53 -28.25 -6.47 -23.02
CA ILE A 53 -27.03 -7.25 -23.23
C ILE A 53 -27.16 -8.61 -22.54
N GLU A 54 -27.25 -9.68 -23.33
CA GLU A 54 -27.27 -11.06 -22.84
C GLU A 54 -25.87 -11.71 -22.94
N GLU A 55 -25.39 -12.27 -21.82
CA GLU A 55 -24.13 -12.99 -21.77
C GLU A 55 -24.36 -14.48 -22.09
N HIS A 56 -23.70 -14.99 -23.13
CA HIS A 56 -23.73 -16.41 -23.47
C HIS A 56 -22.32 -17.01 -23.43
N ILE A 57 -22.20 -18.16 -22.76
CA ILE A 57 -20.98 -18.97 -22.78
C ILE A 57 -21.04 -19.87 -24.01
N VAL A 58 -20.12 -19.68 -24.95
CA VAL A 58 -20.04 -20.47 -26.18
C VAL A 58 -18.82 -21.40 -26.10
N CYS A 59 -19.06 -22.71 -26.16
CA CYS A 59 -17.98 -23.69 -26.22
C CYS A 59 -17.44 -23.78 -27.65
N MET A 60 -16.23 -23.28 -27.90
CA MET A 60 -15.50 -23.52 -29.15
C MET A 60 -14.38 -24.57 -28.90
N GLY A 61 -14.69 -25.84 -29.17
CA GLY A 61 -13.77 -26.96 -28.91
C GLY A 61 -13.56 -27.22 -27.41
N LYS A 62 -12.33 -27.59 -27.00
CA LYS A 62 -11.97 -27.88 -25.59
C LYS A 62 -11.78 -26.64 -24.70
N ARG A 63 -12.05 -25.42 -25.19
CA ARG A 63 -11.90 -24.17 -24.43
C ARG A 63 -13.24 -23.43 -24.36
N ARG A 64 -13.57 -22.93 -23.16
CA ARG A 64 -14.75 -22.08 -22.92
C ARG A 64 -14.42 -20.64 -23.33
N VAL A 65 -15.29 -20.02 -24.14
CA VAL A 65 -15.17 -18.62 -24.55
C VAL A 65 -16.50 -17.93 -24.23
N THR A 66 -16.45 -16.78 -23.58
CA THR A 66 -17.65 -15.96 -23.32
C THR A 66 -17.87 -15.01 -24.50
N THR A 67 -19.08 -15.00 -25.06
CA THR A 67 -19.45 -14.15 -26.22
C THR A 67 -20.71 -13.36 -25.88
N LEU A 68 -20.71 -12.06 -26.16
CA LEU A 68 -21.87 -11.17 -26.01
C LEU A 68 -22.67 -11.16 -27.32
N TYR A 69 -23.99 -11.29 -27.24
CA TYR A 69 -24.89 -11.23 -28.40
C TYR A 69 -25.75 -9.96 -28.36
N PHE A 70 -26.07 -9.40 -29.54
CA PHE A 70 -27.00 -8.28 -29.69
C PHE A 70 -28.22 -8.73 -30.52
N THR A 71 -29.41 -8.24 -30.18
CA THR A 71 -30.61 -8.41 -31.02
C THR A 71 -30.52 -7.54 -32.28
N PRO A 72 -30.70 -8.09 -33.50
CA PRO A 72 -30.31 -7.39 -34.73
C PRO A 72 -31.32 -6.30 -35.15
N PHE A 73 -30.88 -5.04 -35.16
CA PHE A 73 -31.50 -3.94 -35.92
C PHE A 73 -30.94 -3.92 -37.34
N LYS A 74 -31.81 -3.96 -38.36
CA LYS A 74 -31.43 -3.98 -39.78
C LYS A 74 -30.85 -2.63 -40.22
N PHE A 75 -29.62 -2.62 -40.75
CA PHE A 75 -29.08 -1.46 -41.47
C PHE A 75 -28.58 -1.83 -42.88
N GLN A 76 -29.01 -1.05 -43.89
CA GLN A 76 -28.61 -1.20 -45.30
C GLN A 76 -27.24 -0.55 -45.55
N ARG A 77 -26.33 -1.28 -46.22
CA ARG A 77 -25.00 -0.82 -46.63
C ARG A 77 -25.07 0.14 -47.83
N ARG A 78 -24.48 1.34 -47.71
CA ARG A 78 -23.97 2.14 -48.85
C ARG A 78 -22.44 2.04 -48.88
N ARG A 79 -21.88 1.60 -50.02
CA ARG A 79 -20.43 1.54 -50.28
C ARG A 79 -19.95 2.89 -50.82
N ALA A 80 -18.93 3.49 -50.19
CA ALA A 80 -18.09 4.53 -50.79
C ALA A 80 -16.69 3.95 -51.03
N LYS A 81 -16.14 4.17 -52.22
CA LYS A 81 -14.78 3.77 -52.63
C LYS A 81 -13.83 4.95 -52.37
N GLU A 82 -12.71 4.70 -51.68
CA GLU A 82 -11.65 5.69 -51.52
C GLU A 82 -10.33 5.16 -52.12
N LYS A 83 -9.67 6.02 -52.90
CA LYS A 83 -8.48 5.75 -53.73
C LYS A 83 -7.20 5.95 -52.90
N LYS A 84 -6.32 4.94 -52.88
CA LYS A 84 -4.91 5.07 -52.46
C LYS A 84 -4.12 5.94 -53.46
N ARG A 85 -3.35 6.91 -52.95
CA ARG A 85 -2.20 7.52 -53.65
C ARG A 85 -0.96 7.36 -52.75
N ASN A 86 0.04 6.67 -53.28
CA ASN A 86 1.39 6.62 -52.74
C ASN A 86 2.14 7.91 -53.12
N ARG A 87 2.86 8.51 -52.17
CA ARG A 87 4.06 9.31 -52.43
C ARG A 87 5.04 9.05 -51.29
N GLU A 88 6.17 8.45 -51.64
CA GLU A 88 7.40 8.39 -50.86
C GLU A 88 8.16 9.70 -51.12
N GLU A 89 8.64 10.36 -50.07
CA GLU A 89 9.68 11.38 -50.13
C GLU A 89 10.70 11.15 -49.00
N PRO A 90 11.98 11.54 -49.19
CA PRO A 90 13.12 10.91 -48.56
C PRO A 90 13.46 11.50 -47.18
N PHE A 91 14.01 10.63 -46.33
CA PHE A 91 14.62 10.95 -45.04
C PHE A 91 15.93 11.73 -45.24
N ASP A 92 16.01 12.93 -44.67
CA ASP A 92 17.25 13.70 -44.56
C ASP A 92 17.83 13.59 -43.14
N SER A 93 18.98 12.92 -43.04
CA SER A 93 19.71 12.64 -41.82
C SER A 93 20.65 13.79 -41.48
N HIS A 94 20.16 14.90 -40.90
CA HIS A 94 21.06 15.90 -40.28
C HIS A 94 20.47 16.75 -39.14
N SER A 95 19.28 16.43 -38.62
CA SER A 95 18.62 17.20 -37.54
C SER A 95 18.74 16.57 -36.14
N PHE A 96 19.63 15.59 -35.95
CA PHE A 96 19.65 14.72 -34.75
C PHE A 96 20.77 15.00 -33.73
N GLN A 97 21.35 16.21 -33.72
CA GLN A 97 22.45 16.53 -32.78
C GLN A 97 22.27 17.84 -31.97
N GLN A 98 21.08 18.43 -31.92
CA GLN A 98 20.84 19.64 -31.13
C GLN A 98 19.54 19.64 -30.28
N LEU A 99 19.10 18.46 -29.81
CA LEU A 99 17.98 18.32 -28.85
C LEU A 99 18.30 17.40 -27.66
N ASN A 100 19.58 17.06 -27.43
CA ASN A 100 20.02 16.26 -26.28
C ASN A 100 20.68 17.12 -25.21
N SER A 101 19.92 18.08 -24.66
CA SER A 101 20.18 18.61 -23.33
C SER A 101 18.87 19.06 -22.69
N MET A 102 18.52 18.43 -21.56
CA MET A 102 17.42 18.79 -20.64
C MET A 102 16.00 18.30 -20.95
N ALA A 103 15.82 17.01 -21.24
CA ALA A 103 14.56 16.33 -20.95
C ALA A 103 14.83 15.18 -19.98
N ALA A 104 14.78 15.46 -18.68
CA ALA A 104 14.47 14.41 -17.73
C ALA A 104 13.07 13.91 -18.11
N LYS A 105 12.98 12.72 -18.69
CA LYS A 105 11.73 12.13 -19.14
C LYS A 105 10.91 11.79 -17.89
N GLN A 106 10.08 12.73 -17.46
CA GLN A 106 9.12 12.52 -16.37
C GLN A 106 8.21 11.36 -16.80
N MET A 107 8.31 10.22 -16.12
CA MET A 107 7.66 8.98 -16.54
C MET A 107 6.23 8.96 -15.98
N SER A 108 5.24 9.38 -16.77
CA SER A 108 3.82 9.32 -16.41
C SER A 108 3.15 8.06 -16.96
N MET A 109 2.32 7.40 -16.16
CA MET A 109 1.50 6.26 -16.59
C MET A 109 0.12 6.73 -17.05
N SER A 110 -0.44 6.08 -18.08
CA SER A 110 -1.78 6.42 -18.59
C SER A 110 -2.86 5.55 -17.95
N LEU A 111 -3.98 6.17 -17.60
CA LEU A 111 -5.12 5.55 -16.95
C LEU A 111 -6.40 5.95 -17.68
N THR A 112 -7.27 4.98 -17.99
CA THR A 112 -8.59 5.26 -18.57
C THR A 112 -9.64 5.15 -17.49
N LEU A 113 -10.26 6.27 -17.11
CA LEU A 113 -11.34 6.34 -16.13
C LEU A 113 -12.69 6.16 -16.81
N LEU A 114 -13.59 5.42 -16.15
CA LEU A 114 -15.01 5.45 -16.42
C LEU A 114 -15.72 6.30 -15.37
N VAL A 115 -16.34 7.39 -15.81
CA VAL A 115 -16.96 8.39 -14.95
C VAL A 115 -18.47 8.38 -15.13
N ASP A 116 -19.19 8.35 -14.02
CA ASP A 116 -20.62 8.68 -13.96
C ASP A 116 -20.76 10.20 -13.89
N LYS A 117 -21.24 10.82 -14.98
CA LYS A 117 -21.36 12.28 -15.09
C LYS A 117 -22.43 12.85 -14.16
N GLU A 118 -23.51 12.11 -13.93
CA GLU A 118 -24.63 12.57 -13.12
C GLU A 118 -24.24 12.59 -11.64
N ARG A 119 -23.55 11.53 -11.19
CA ARG A 119 -23.11 11.39 -9.80
C ARG A 119 -21.70 11.93 -9.56
N LYS A 120 -21.02 12.46 -10.59
CA LYS A 120 -19.66 13.03 -10.55
C LYS A 120 -18.64 12.12 -9.85
N ARG A 121 -18.62 10.86 -10.23
CA ARG A 121 -17.85 9.80 -9.55
C ARG A 121 -17.15 8.91 -10.55
N VAL A 122 -15.95 8.44 -10.21
CA VAL A 122 -15.29 7.35 -10.90
C VAL A 122 -15.97 6.02 -10.54
N ILE A 123 -16.35 5.24 -11.53
CA ILE A 123 -16.89 3.89 -11.32
C ILE A 123 -15.72 2.90 -11.16
N TYR A 124 -14.82 2.93 -12.14
CA TYR A 124 -13.53 2.25 -12.09
C TYR A 124 -12.57 2.88 -13.10
N ALA A 125 -11.30 2.54 -12.97
CA ALA A 125 -10.24 2.85 -13.90
C ALA A 125 -9.68 1.58 -14.53
N GLU A 126 -9.27 1.67 -15.79
CA GLU A 126 -8.58 0.60 -16.51
C GLU A 126 -7.12 0.99 -16.71
N SER A 127 -6.21 0.10 -16.29
CA SER A 127 -4.77 0.34 -16.38
C SER A 127 -3.97 -0.89 -16.78
N GLY A 128 -2.76 -0.65 -17.26
CA GLY A 128 -1.72 -1.68 -17.40
C GLY A 128 -1.04 -2.00 -16.06
N LYS A 129 0.06 -2.74 -16.14
CA LYS A 129 0.81 -3.21 -14.96
C LYS A 129 1.41 -2.06 -14.13
N ASP A 130 1.89 -1.00 -14.77
CA ASP A 130 2.72 0.02 -14.10
C ASP A 130 1.98 0.74 -12.95
N PHE A 131 0.71 1.09 -13.17
CA PHE A 131 -0.13 1.69 -12.12
C PHE A 131 -0.48 0.71 -11.02
N VAL A 132 -0.79 -0.54 -11.38
CA VAL A 132 -1.13 -1.56 -10.39
C VAL A 132 0.08 -1.90 -9.53
N GLU A 133 1.27 -1.98 -10.10
CA GLU A 133 2.49 -2.18 -9.32
C GLU A 133 2.76 -1.02 -8.36
N THR A 134 2.50 0.21 -8.81
CA THR A 134 2.57 1.39 -7.94
C THR A 134 1.58 1.27 -6.78
N LEU A 135 0.31 0.94 -7.04
CA LEU A 135 -0.68 0.72 -5.98
C LEU A 135 -0.24 -0.39 -5.02
N LEU A 136 0.05 -1.58 -5.52
CA LEU A 136 0.40 -2.75 -4.70
C LEU A 136 1.64 -2.46 -3.83
N SER A 137 2.60 -1.69 -4.34
CA SER A 137 3.79 -1.33 -3.57
C SER A 137 3.48 -0.56 -2.28
N PHE A 138 2.36 0.17 -2.20
CA PHE A 138 1.94 0.88 -0.98
C PHE A 138 1.82 -0.07 0.22
N LEU A 139 1.42 -1.33 -0.01
CA LEU A 139 1.35 -2.35 1.05
C LEU A 139 2.73 -2.64 1.66
N THR A 140 3.81 -2.40 0.94
CA THR A 140 5.17 -2.64 1.44
C THR A 140 5.79 -1.40 2.10
N MET A 141 5.09 -0.26 2.10
CA MET A 141 5.57 0.99 2.67
C MET A 141 5.38 1.01 4.20
N PRO A 142 6.41 1.39 4.97
CA PRO A 142 6.25 1.63 6.40
C PRO A 142 5.30 2.80 6.68
N LEU A 143 4.54 2.69 7.77
CA LEU A 143 3.56 3.69 8.19
C LEU A 143 4.17 5.09 8.38
N GLY A 144 5.36 5.18 8.97
CA GLY A 144 6.08 6.44 9.16
C GLY A 144 6.49 7.10 7.84
N THR A 145 6.80 6.32 6.80
CA THR A 145 7.05 6.84 5.45
C THR A 145 5.81 7.50 4.88
N VAL A 146 4.64 6.87 5.05
CA VAL A 146 3.36 7.41 4.56
C VAL A 146 2.98 8.70 5.29
N ILE A 147 3.14 8.75 6.62
CA ILE A 147 2.90 9.96 7.43
C ILE A 147 3.82 11.10 6.97
N LYS A 148 5.12 10.81 6.79
CA LYS A 148 6.09 11.79 6.32
C LYS A 148 5.71 12.36 4.95
N LEU A 149 5.39 11.50 3.98
CA LEU A 149 4.99 11.91 2.63
C LEU A 149 3.65 12.65 2.62
N SER A 150 2.79 12.35 3.57
CA SER A 150 1.52 13.05 3.73
C SER A 150 1.69 14.48 4.25
N GLY A 151 2.81 14.77 4.92
CA GLY A 151 3.15 16.09 5.45
C GLY A 151 2.59 16.36 6.84
N LYS A 152 2.92 17.52 7.41
CA LYS A 152 2.57 17.89 8.80
C LYS A 152 1.06 18.05 9.06
N GLN A 153 0.26 18.23 8.01
CA GLN A 153 -1.20 18.29 8.08
C GLN A 153 -1.87 16.94 7.78
N SER A 154 -1.12 15.83 7.95
CA SER A 154 -1.69 14.50 7.79
C SER A 154 -2.76 14.25 8.84
N ASN A 155 -4.02 14.21 8.41
CA ASN A 155 -5.19 13.88 9.25
C ASN A 155 -5.25 12.37 9.61
N MET A 156 -4.10 11.72 9.84
CA MET A 156 -4.00 10.31 10.25
C MET A 156 -4.11 10.12 11.77
N GLY A 157 -4.67 11.11 12.47
CA GLY A 157 -5.01 11.05 13.89
C GLY A 157 -3.80 10.89 14.82
N SER A 158 -3.90 9.96 15.78
CA SER A 158 -2.89 9.74 16.82
C SER A 158 -1.53 9.28 16.30
N LEU A 159 -1.46 8.67 15.12
CA LEU A 159 -0.18 8.30 14.50
C LEU A 159 0.63 9.52 14.05
N THR A 160 -0.04 10.58 13.60
CA THR A 160 0.61 11.86 13.32
C THR A 160 1.18 12.46 14.61
N MET A 161 0.44 12.38 15.72
CA MET A 161 0.89 12.85 17.03
C MET A 161 2.06 12.04 17.58
N LEU A 162 2.05 10.72 17.37
CA LEU A 162 3.16 9.83 17.71
C LEU A 162 4.41 10.19 16.91
N TYR A 163 4.30 10.36 15.59
CA TYR A 163 5.41 10.77 14.73
C TYR A 163 5.97 12.14 15.14
N GLN A 164 5.11 13.14 15.41
CA GLN A 164 5.54 14.45 15.92
C GLN A 164 6.23 14.35 17.28
N SER A 165 5.74 13.49 18.18
CA SER A 165 6.38 13.29 19.47
C SER A 165 7.80 12.71 19.35
N LEU A 166 8.05 11.89 18.31
CA LEU A 166 9.39 11.42 17.97
C LEU A 166 10.27 12.56 17.41
N GLU A 167 9.72 13.43 16.55
CA GLU A 167 10.43 14.62 16.06
C GLU A 167 10.89 15.52 17.21
N ASP A 168 10.05 15.69 18.23
CA ASP A 168 10.31 16.52 19.40
C ASP A 168 11.20 15.85 20.47
N LEU A 169 11.34 14.52 20.45
CA LEU A 169 12.05 13.77 21.49
C LEU A 169 13.57 14.03 21.48
N ASP A 170 14.15 14.34 22.63
CA ASP A 170 15.60 14.57 22.74
C ASP A 170 16.43 13.30 22.48
N LEU A 171 17.63 13.49 21.90
CA LEU A 171 18.51 12.38 21.52
C LEU A 171 19.03 11.57 22.70
N GLU A 172 19.00 12.11 23.92
CA GLU A 172 19.44 11.41 25.13
C GLU A 172 18.53 10.22 25.51
N PHE A 173 17.27 10.22 25.03
CA PHE A 173 16.31 9.14 25.27
C PHE A 173 16.42 8.01 24.24
N LEU A 174 17.34 8.09 23.28
CA LEU A 174 17.51 7.13 22.19
C LEU A 174 18.85 6.39 22.31
N SER A 175 18.86 5.09 22.02
CA SER A 175 20.07 4.25 22.13
C SER A 175 21.23 4.79 21.30
N THR A 176 20.93 5.32 20.11
CA THR A 176 21.87 6.10 19.31
C THR A 176 21.16 7.22 18.57
N LYS A 177 21.93 8.20 18.08
CA LYS A 177 21.40 9.23 17.16
C LYS A 177 20.75 8.63 15.91
N SER A 178 21.24 7.48 15.44
CA SER A 178 20.70 6.81 14.26
C SER A 178 19.30 6.25 14.49
N CYS A 179 18.92 5.90 15.72
CA CYS A 179 17.58 5.40 16.06
C CYS A 179 16.49 6.41 15.66
N LYS A 180 16.72 7.71 15.92
CA LYS A 180 15.79 8.78 15.53
C LYS A 180 15.59 8.80 14.02
N ASP A 181 16.70 8.81 13.28
CA ASP A 181 16.68 8.85 11.83
C ASP A 181 16.03 7.60 11.23
N MET A 182 16.24 6.42 11.82
CA MET A 182 15.59 5.19 11.41
C MET A 182 14.07 5.30 11.53
N LEU A 183 13.55 5.72 12.68
CA LEU A 183 12.12 5.78 12.94
C LEU A 183 11.39 6.93 12.21
N LEU A 184 12.08 8.05 11.94
CA LEU A 184 11.57 9.14 11.10
C LEU A 184 11.68 8.83 9.59
N HIS A 185 12.58 7.93 9.21
CA HIS A 185 12.83 7.53 7.82
C HIS A 185 12.83 6.01 7.66
N PRO A 186 11.73 5.33 8.03
CA PRO A 186 11.69 3.89 7.99
C PRO A 186 11.80 3.39 6.56
N LYS A 187 12.46 2.24 6.40
CA LYS A 187 12.73 1.64 5.10
C LYS A 187 11.83 0.45 4.87
N SER A 188 11.38 0.28 3.62
CA SER A 188 10.77 -0.97 3.20
C SER A 188 11.83 -2.05 3.02
N SER A 189 11.52 -3.30 3.38
CA SER A 189 12.33 -4.47 3.01
C SER A 189 12.35 -4.71 1.49
N ALA A 190 11.36 -4.17 0.77
CA ALA A 190 11.22 -4.27 -0.68
C ALA A 190 11.99 -3.19 -1.47
N VAL A 191 12.82 -2.34 -0.83
CA VAL A 191 13.57 -1.21 -1.44
C VAL A 191 14.25 -1.57 -2.77
N GLU A 192 14.81 -2.78 -2.88
CA GLU A 192 15.51 -3.24 -4.09
C GLU A 192 14.60 -3.44 -5.31
N LEU A 193 13.29 -3.55 -5.12
CA LEU A 193 12.28 -3.70 -6.17
C LEU A 193 11.70 -2.36 -6.64
N TYR A 194 11.66 -1.36 -5.76
CA TYR A 194 11.23 0.00 -6.11
C TYR A 194 12.15 0.67 -7.13
N LYS A 195 13.40 0.20 -7.30
CA LYS A 195 14.32 0.68 -8.35
C LYS A 195 13.69 0.71 -9.75
N ASN A 196 12.72 -0.17 -10.01
CA ASN A 196 12.01 -0.25 -11.28
C ASN A 196 10.65 0.49 -11.27
N LEU A 197 10.21 0.99 -10.11
CA LEU A 197 8.95 1.72 -9.90
C LEU A 197 9.24 3.21 -9.71
N HIS A 198 9.58 3.87 -10.81
CA HIS A 198 10.06 5.26 -10.85
C HIS A 198 9.25 6.27 -10.01
N PRO A 199 7.90 6.32 -10.04
CA PRO A 199 7.15 7.34 -9.31
C PRO A 199 7.37 7.32 -7.79
N LEU A 200 7.66 6.15 -7.20
CA LEU A 200 7.87 6.00 -5.76
C LEU A 200 9.28 6.38 -5.33
N VAL A 201 10.25 6.20 -6.21
CA VAL A 201 11.62 6.67 -6.01
C VAL A 201 11.66 8.20 -6.07
N ASP A 202 10.90 8.78 -6.98
CA ASP A 202 10.87 10.23 -7.21
C ASP A 202 10.21 10.99 -6.05
N ILE A 203 9.09 10.50 -5.48
CA ILE A 203 8.49 11.08 -4.26
C ILE A 203 9.35 10.92 -3.00
N GLY A 204 10.52 10.28 -3.08
CA GLY A 204 11.42 10.07 -1.96
C GLY A 204 10.94 9.02 -0.94
N ALA A 205 10.02 8.13 -1.34
CA ALA A 205 9.56 7.03 -0.48
C ALA A 205 10.70 6.06 -0.15
N THR A 206 11.66 5.88 -1.07
CA THR A 206 12.86 5.05 -0.85
C THR A 206 14.06 5.57 -1.63
N LYS A 207 15.27 5.39 -1.08
CA LYS A 207 16.53 5.49 -1.84
C LYS A 207 17.19 4.13 -1.88
N PRO A 208 17.63 3.64 -3.04
CA PRO A 208 18.33 2.37 -3.14
C PRO A 208 19.61 2.37 -2.29
N THR A 209 20.01 1.20 -1.81
CA THR A 209 21.26 1.08 -1.04
C THR A 209 22.44 1.32 -1.97
N GLN A 210 23.19 2.39 -1.68
CA GLN A 210 24.44 2.72 -2.37
C GLN A 210 25.61 2.24 -1.53
N TYR A 211 26.62 1.67 -2.19
CA TYR A 211 27.83 1.17 -1.55
C TYR A 211 28.96 2.12 -1.87
N TYR A 212 29.72 2.52 -0.86
CA TYR A 212 30.87 3.40 -1.02
C TYR A 212 32.14 2.73 -0.52
N ILE A 213 33.26 3.05 -1.13
CA ILE A 213 34.60 2.66 -0.69
C ILE A 213 35.41 3.91 -0.40
N CYS A 214 36.26 3.82 0.61
CA CYS A 214 37.23 4.83 0.95
C CYS A 214 38.24 5.00 -0.20
N SER A 215 38.16 6.12 -0.92
CA SER A 215 39.21 6.60 -1.81
C SER A 215 39.85 7.85 -1.22
N SER A 216 41.04 8.20 -1.68
CA SER A 216 41.83 9.30 -1.12
C SER A 216 41.33 10.71 -1.47
N THR A 217 40.07 10.92 -1.88
CA THR A 217 39.53 12.24 -2.24
C THR A 217 38.00 12.30 -2.11
N VAL A 218 37.52 13.08 -1.11
CA VAL A 218 36.24 13.84 -0.93
C VAL A 218 34.94 13.18 -1.48
N GLU A 219 33.86 12.88 -0.74
CA GLU A 219 33.18 13.58 0.39
C GLU A 219 32.28 12.64 1.26
N ASN A 220 31.94 13.11 2.48
CA ASN A 220 30.76 12.82 3.33
C ASN A 220 30.45 11.42 3.91
N THR A 221 31.46 10.74 4.46
CA THR A 221 31.38 9.95 5.71
C THR A 221 32.81 9.55 6.10
N GLN A 222 33.20 9.67 7.37
CA GLN A 222 34.56 9.32 7.80
C GLN A 222 34.71 7.80 7.95
N CYS A 223 35.66 7.23 7.21
CA CYS A 223 36.13 5.87 7.40
C CYS A 223 36.98 5.78 8.69
N CYS A 224 37.11 4.59 9.28
CA CYS A 224 37.99 4.33 10.43
C CYS A 224 39.47 4.70 10.18
N CYS A 225 39.87 4.86 8.91
CA CYS A 225 41.19 5.36 8.53
C CYS A 225 41.32 6.91 8.51
N GLY A 226 40.27 7.64 8.90
CA GLY A 226 40.22 9.12 8.92
C GLY A 226 39.90 9.79 7.58
N LYS A 227 39.78 9.03 6.49
CA LYS A 227 39.48 9.54 5.13
C LYS A 227 37.99 9.47 4.80
N THR A 228 37.55 10.24 3.81
CA THR A 228 36.15 10.29 3.37
C THR A 228 35.80 9.17 2.39
N MET A 229 34.59 8.61 2.51
CA MET A 229 34.05 7.59 1.62
C MET A 229 33.52 8.21 0.30
N GLY A 230 34.40 8.51 -0.66
CA GLY A 230 34.02 9.24 -1.88
C GLY A 230 33.69 8.40 -3.12
N TRP A 231 33.98 7.09 -3.16
CA TRP A 231 33.80 6.28 -4.38
C TRP A 231 32.60 5.34 -4.29
N GLU A 232 31.54 5.66 -5.04
CA GLU A 232 30.37 4.79 -5.19
C GLU A 232 30.71 3.54 -6.04
N ILE A 233 30.35 2.36 -5.54
CA ILE A 233 30.51 1.10 -6.25
C ILE A 233 29.35 0.96 -7.25
N SER A 234 29.69 0.79 -8.53
CA SER A 234 28.68 0.48 -9.54
C SER A 234 28.06 -0.89 -9.29
N VAL A 235 26.79 -0.92 -8.90
CA VAL A 235 25.99 -2.15 -8.81
C VAL A 235 25.34 -2.40 -10.17
N LYS A 236 26.05 -3.04 -11.09
CA LYS A 236 25.45 -3.46 -12.38
C LYS A 236 24.90 -4.87 -12.24
N LYS A 237 23.62 -5.07 -11.92
CA LYS A 237 23.05 -6.44 -11.92
C LYS A 237 23.28 -7.10 -13.28
N ASP A 238 23.56 -8.41 -13.24
CA ASP A 238 23.53 -9.27 -14.42
C ASP A 238 22.20 -9.02 -15.16
N GLU A 239 22.29 -8.91 -16.49
CA GLU A 239 21.15 -8.74 -17.41
C GLU A 239 20.27 -10.02 -17.50
N ASP A 240 20.18 -10.79 -16.40
CA ASP A 240 19.32 -11.97 -16.27
C ASP A 240 17.91 -11.63 -15.73
N VAL A 241 17.56 -10.34 -15.70
CA VAL A 241 16.15 -9.94 -15.71
C VAL A 241 15.78 -9.84 -17.17
N ASP A 242 15.10 -10.88 -17.69
CA ASP A 242 14.53 -10.98 -19.04
C ASP A 242 14.85 -9.79 -19.94
N ALA A 243 15.74 -9.98 -20.92
CA ALA A 243 16.14 -9.01 -21.96
C ALA A 243 14.99 -8.41 -22.80
N ASP A 244 13.76 -8.59 -22.33
CA ASP A 244 12.50 -8.19 -22.88
C ASP A 244 11.86 -7.00 -22.14
N GLY A 245 12.20 -6.74 -20.86
CA GLY A 245 11.55 -5.65 -20.08
C GLY A 245 10.01 -5.75 -19.99
N ARG A 246 9.44 -6.89 -20.42
CA ARG A 246 8.00 -7.06 -20.62
C ARG A 246 7.29 -7.51 -19.34
N ASP A 247 7.99 -8.11 -18.39
CA ASP A 247 7.37 -8.67 -17.17
C ASP A 247 7.35 -7.65 -16.01
N GLY A 248 6.33 -7.68 -15.15
CA GLY A 248 6.12 -6.72 -14.06
C GLY A 248 7.04 -6.88 -12.84
N VAL A 249 6.88 -6.11 -11.77
CA VAL A 249 7.52 -6.38 -10.46
C VAL A 249 6.72 -7.41 -9.66
N PHE A 250 5.42 -7.15 -9.45
CA PHE A 250 4.55 -8.01 -8.64
C PHE A 250 3.60 -8.86 -9.48
N VAL A 251 3.12 -8.32 -10.60
CA VAL A 251 2.11 -8.93 -11.46
C VAL A 251 2.73 -9.39 -12.79
N LYS A 252 2.12 -10.39 -13.42
CA LYS A 252 2.58 -10.90 -14.72
C LYS A 252 2.37 -9.86 -15.82
N GLY A 253 3.38 -9.68 -16.66
CA GLY A 253 3.42 -8.72 -17.75
C GLY A 253 2.40 -9.04 -18.85
N LYS A 254 1.78 -7.99 -19.42
CA LYS A 254 0.72 -8.00 -20.46
C LYS A 254 -0.73 -8.10 -19.95
N MET A 255 -0.96 -8.09 -18.64
CA MET A 255 -2.32 -8.03 -18.10
C MET A 255 -2.86 -6.60 -18.07
N ARG A 256 -4.18 -6.46 -18.22
CA ARG A 256 -4.91 -5.22 -17.93
C ARG A 256 -5.81 -5.43 -16.72
N PHE A 257 -5.94 -4.37 -15.93
CA PHE A 257 -6.62 -4.40 -14.65
C PHE A 257 -7.74 -3.38 -14.61
N MET A 258 -8.79 -3.75 -13.87
CA MET A 258 -9.90 -2.91 -13.49
C MET A 258 -9.71 -2.53 -12.03
N ILE A 259 -9.58 -1.23 -11.75
CA ILE A 259 -9.36 -0.64 -10.43
C ILE A 259 -10.61 0.12 -10.04
N ARG A 260 -11.36 -0.34 -9.05
CA ARG A 260 -12.54 0.38 -8.54
C ARG A 260 -12.12 1.66 -7.83
N ASP A 261 -13.07 2.56 -7.59
CA ASP A 261 -12.81 3.83 -6.89
C ASP A 261 -12.20 3.60 -5.49
N ASP A 262 -12.60 2.53 -4.82
CA ASP A 262 -12.07 2.08 -3.52
C ASP A 262 -10.73 1.30 -3.61
N LEU A 263 -10.05 1.43 -4.74
CA LEU A 263 -8.76 0.80 -5.10
C LEU A 263 -8.75 -0.73 -5.08
N GLN A 264 -9.91 -1.38 -5.09
CA GLN A 264 -9.95 -2.82 -5.34
C GLN A 264 -9.53 -3.11 -6.79
N VAL A 265 -8.49 -3.94 -6.96
CA VAL A 265 -7.90 -4.32 -8.24
C VAL A 265 -8.37 -5.71 -8.65
N SER A 266 -8.79 -5.85 -9.90
CA SER A 266 -9.14 -7.13 -10.50
C SER A 266 -8.67 -7.19 -11.95
N VAL A 267 -8.58 -8.40 -12.52
CA VAL A 267 -8.32 -8.55 -13.97
C VAL A 267 -9.55 -8.08 -14.73
N VAL A 268 -9.32 -7.35 -15.84
CA VAL A 268 -10.39 -6.89 -16.72
C VAL A 268 -11.28 -8.06 -17.16
N SER A 269 -12.60 -7.89 -17.05
CA SER A 269 -13.60 -8.83 -17.52
C SER A 269 -14.90 -8.09 -17.86
N SER A 270 -15.50 -8.39 -19.01
CA SER A 270 -16.79 -7.80 -19.41
C SER A 270 -17.90 -8.17 -18.41
N SER A 271 -17.89 -9.38 -17.86
CA SER A 271 -18.89 -9.78 -16.87
C SER A 271 -18.77 -8.98 -15.58
N THR A 272 -17.54 -8.73 -15.11
CA THR A 272 -17.28 -7.90 -13.93
C THR A 272 -17.64 -6.44 -14.20
N PHE A 273 -17.34 -5.93 -15.39
CA PHE A 273 -17.74 -4.60 -15.84
C PHE A 273 -19.26 -4.40 -15.73
N PHE A 274 -20.06 -5.27 -16.35
CA PHE A 274 -21.53 -5.15 -16.30
C PHE A 274 -22.10 -5.41 -14.91
N ALA A 275 -21.46 -6.28 -14.10
CA ALA A 275 -21.85 -6.48 -12.71
C ALA A 275 -21.70 -5.19 -11.89
N VAL A 276 -20.59 -4.47 -12.06
CA VAL A 276 -20.34 -3.19 -11.39
C VAL A 276 -21.35 -2.13 -11.82
N LEU A 277 -21.69 -2.02 -13.11
CA LEU A 277 -22.73 -1.08 -13.56
C LEU A 277 -24.09 -1.36 -12.90
N ARG A 278 -24.47 -2.64 -12.79
CA ARG A 278 -25.70 -3.05 -12.10
C ARG A 278 -25.65 -2.75 -10.60
N GLU A 279 -24.52 -2.98 -9.95
CA GLU A 279 -24.30 -2.63 -8.53
C GLU A 279 -24.52 -1.14 -8.28
N PHE A 280 -24.06 -0.27 -9.19
CA PHE A 280 -24.28 1.17 -9.10
C PHE A 280 -25.68 1.63 -9.57
N GLY A 281 -26.50 0.72 -10.09
CA GLY A 281 -27.84 1.01 -10.60
C GLY A 281 -27.85 1.75 -11.94
N ILE A 282 -26.81 1.57 -12.75
CA ILE A 282 -26.65 2.25 -14.05
C ILE A 282 -27.19 1.35 -15.15
N SER A 283 -28.31 1.78 -15.75
CA SER A 283 -28.95 1.07 -16.88
C SER A 283 -28.75 1.78 -18.23
N ASP A 284 -28.51 3.09 -18.20
CA ASP A 284 -28.26 3.90 -19.40
C ASP A 284 -26.77 4.21 -19.53
N ALA A 285 -26.16 3.79 -20.64
CA ALA A 285 -24.76 4.08 -20.92
C ALA A 285 -24.49 5.56 -21.25
N SER A 286 -25.52 6.35 -21.57
CA SER A 286 -25.37 7.76 -21.97
C SER A 286 -24.85 8.66 -20.83
N VAL A 287 -25.08 8.26 -19.57
CA VAL A 287 -24.61 8.97 -18.37
C VAL A 287 -23.12 8.75 -18.10
N LEU A 288 -22.51 7.78 -18.80
CA LEU A 288 -21.11 7.40 -18.64
C LEU A 288 -20.20 8.25 -19.53
N GLU A 289 -18.98 8.50 -19.06
CA GLU A 289 -17.91 9.19 -19.79
C GLU A 289 -16.61 8.40 -19.65
N GLU A 290 -15.96 8.13 -20.79
CA GLU A 290 -14.57 7.67 -20.82
C GLU A 290 -13.64 8.89 -20.73
N ARG A 291 -12.73 8.90 -19.76
CA ARG A 291 -11.75 9.97 -19.56
C ARG A 291 -10.35 9.38 -19.43
N ASN A 292 -9.41 9.84 -20.25
CA ASN A 292 -8.01 9.44 -20.14
C ASN A 292 -7.25 10.46 -19.29
N VAL A 293 -6.51 9.97 -18.29
CA VAL A 293 -5.68 10.78 -17.40
C VAL A 293 -4.25 10.24 -17.40
N ASN A 294 -3.30 11.12 -17.16
CA ASN A 294 -1.92 10.74 -16.89
C ASN A 294 -1.69 10.81 -15.38
N VAL A 295 -0.96 9.84 -14.86
CA VAL A 295 -0.63 9.76 -13.44
C VAL A 295 0.88 9.90 -13.34
N GLY A 296 1.34 11.02 -12.81
CA GLY A 296 2.72 11.31 -12.50
C GLY A 296 2.98 11.23 -10.99
N GLU A 297 4.07 11.85 -10.58
CA GLU A 297 4.51 11.90 -9.19
C GLU A 297 3.47 12.55 -8.26
N GLU A 298 2.92 13.70 -8.67
CA GLU A 298 1.96 14.47 -7.88
C GLU A 298 0.66 13.69 -7.65
N GLU A 299 0.14 13.04 -8.69
CA GLU A 299 -1.07 12.22 -8.58
C GLU A 299 -0.83 10.97 -7.74
N VAL A 300 0.34 10.32 -7.83
CA VAL A 300 0.70 9.18 -6.96
C VAL A 300 0.77 9.63 -5.49
N LEU A 301 1.37 10.78 -5.22
CA LEU A 301 1.46 11.33 -3.86
C LEU A 301 0.07 11.67 -3.31
N HIS A 302 -0.78 12.33 -4.11
CA HIS A 302 -2.14 12.65 -3.70
C HIS A 302 -2.98 11.38 -3.49
N LEU A 303 -2.79 10.36 -4.34
CA LEU A 303 -3.44 9.07 -4.20
C LEU A 303 -3.00 8.34 -2.94
N LEU A 304 -1.70 8.36 -2.60
CA LEU A 304 -1.18 7.79 -1.35
C LEU A 304 -1.78 8.48 -0.12
N LYS A 305 -1.95 9.81 -0.16
CA LYS A 305 -2.61 10.57 0.92
C LYS A 305 -4.08 10.16 1.08
N ARG A 306 -4.81 10.02 -0.02
CA ARG A 306 -6.23 9.64 0.00
C ARG A 306 -6.45 8.15 0.27
N PHE A 307 -5.47 7.30 -0.05
CA PHE A 307 -5.53 5.85 0.11
C PHE A 307 -5.92 5.40 1.53
N LEU A 308 -5.40 6.07 2.56
CA LEU A 308 -5.69 5.73 3.96
C LEU A 308 -6.87 6.49 4.57
N LEU A 309 -7.34 7.55 3.91
CA LEU A 309 -8.32 8.50 4.47
C LEU A 309 -9.68 8.44 3.77
N SER A 310 -9.72 8.04 2.50
CA SER A 310 -10.91 8.07 1.66
C SER A 310 -11.38 6.67 1.29
N LYS A 311 -12.67 6.56 0.99
CA LYS A 311 -13.29 5.38 0.37
C LYS A 311 -13.43 5.52 -1.15
N THR A 312 -13.17 6.70 -1.70
CA THR A 312 -13.30 7.04 -3.12
C THR A 312 -12.07 7.82 -3.64
N PRO A 313 -10.84 7.33 -3.41
CA PRO A 313 -9.62 8.07 -3.74
C PRO A 313 -9.43 8.37 -5.23
N LEU A 314 -9.96 7.58 -6.17
CA LEU A 314 -9.84 7.92 -7.60
C LEU A 314 -10.72 9.14 -7.95
N THR A 315 -11.93 9.18 -7.41
CA THR A 315 -12.81 10.36 -7.52
C THR A 315 -12.15 11.58 -6.89
N ASP A 316 -11.60 11.46 -5.68
CA ASP A 316 -10.96 12.57 -4.97
C ASP A 316 -9.76 13.15 -5.74
N VAL A 317 -8.96 12.30 -6.38
CA VAL A 317 -7.75 12.72 -7.09
C VAL A 317 -8.05 13.26 -8.48
N PHE A 318 -8.95 12.62 -9.24
CA PHE A 318 -9.12 12.92 -10.67
C PHE A 318 -10.38 13.71 -11.01
N LEU A 319 -11.36 13.81 -10.11
CA LEU A 319 -12.62 14.56 -10.30
C LEU A 319 -12.86 15.62 -9.23
N GLY A 320 -12.25 15.50 -8.04
CA GLY A 320 -12.34 16.49 -6.98
C GLY A 320 -11.73 17.83 -7.38
N GLU A 321 -12.28 18.94 -6.88
CA GLU A 321 -11.62 20.24 -7.02
C GLU A 321 -10.34 20.23 -6.19
N LEU A 322 -9.19 20.31 -6.87
CA LEU A 322 -7.83 20.37 -6.30
C LEU A 322 -7.58 21.58 -5.34
N ASN A 323 -8.61 22.33 -4.94
CA ASN A 323 -8.50 23.62 -4.26
C ASN A 323 -9.32 23.73 -2.96
N THR A 324 -9.39 22.67 -2.13
CA THR A 324 -9.71 22.86 -0.71
C THR A 324 -8.48 22.56 0.13
N VAL A 325 -7.81 23.64 0.50
CA VAL A 325 -6.80 23.68 1.56
C VAL A 325 -7.45 23.10 2.82
N ASP A 326 -6.90 21.97 3.28
CA ASP A 326 -6.74 21.50 4.66
C ASP A 326 -7.89 21.48 5.69
N GLU A 327 -9.11 21.93 5.40
CA GLU A 327 -10.24 21.88 6.34
C GLU A 327 -11.42 21.09 5.75
N VAL A 328 -11.29 19.77 5.73
CA VAL A 328 -12.47 18.91 5.79
C VAL A 328 -12.30 18.06 7.03
N ASP A 329 -13.06 18.42 8.06
CA ASP A 329 -13.31 17.64 9.27
C ASP A 329 -13.85 16.28 8.82
N LEU A 330 -12.94 15.33 8.65
CA LEU A 330 -13.28 13.92 8.48
C LEU A 330 -13.76 13.49 9.84
N ASP A 331 -15.07 13.62 10.02
CA ASP A 331 -15.87 13.12 11.12
C ASP A 331 -15.58 11.61 11.23
N LEU A 332 -14.48 11.27 11.93
CA LEU A 332 -14.12 9.94 12.34
C LEU A 332 -15.24 9.50 13.29
N LYS A 333 -16.35 9.05 12.72
CA LYS A 333 -17.37 8.34 13.48
C LYS A 333 -16.63 7.23 14.19
N VAL A 334 -16.54 7.37 15.50
CA VAL A 334 -16.11 6.34 16.43
C VAL A 334 -16.95 5.12 16.12
N ILE A 335 -16.40 4.23 15.27
CA ILE A 335 -16.88 2.86 15.21
C ILE A 335 -16.52 2.37 16.61
N ALA A 336 -17.55 2.12 17.43
CA ALA A 336 -17.34 1.43 18.68
C ALA A 336 -16.50 0.19 18.32
N LEU A 337 -15.29 0.11 18.87
CA LEU A 337 -14.49 -1.10 18.78
C LEU A 337 -15.33 -2.16 19.48
N ASP A 338 -16.13 -2.89 18.70
CA ASP A 338 -16.79 -4.09 19.15
C ASP A 338 -15.67 -5.08 19.45
N SER A 339 -15.16 -4.96 20.68
CA SER A 339 -14.25 -5.87 21.37
C SER A 339 -14.82 -7.30 21.43
N VAL A 340 -16.03 -7.51 20.90
CA VAL A 340 -16.77 -8.77 20.87
C VAL A 340 -16.56 -9.55 19.56
N GLU A 341 -16.31 -8.93 18.41
CA GLU A 341 -16.27 -9.68 17.13
C GLU A 341 -14.91 -10.35 16.81
N MET A 342 -13.82 -9.95 17.46
CA MET A 342 -12.51 -10.60 17.23
C MET A 342 -12.25 -11.84 18.09
N VAL A 343 -13.21 -12.26 18.93
CA VAL A 343 -13.03 -13.43 19.81
C VAL A 343 -13.37 -14.75 19.11
N GLN A 344 -13.89 -14.77 17.88
CA GLN A 344 -14.45 -16.01 17.28
C GLN A 344 -13.71 -16.60 16.07
N SER A 345 -12.61 -16.03 15.55
CA SER A 345 -11.93 -16.60 14.36
C SER A 345 -10.54 -17.20 14.60
N GLN A 346 -10.04 -17.25 15.83
CA GLN A 346 -8.83 -18.03 16.13
C GLN A 346 -9.18 -19.30 16.89
N THR A 347 -9.30 -20.38 16.13
CA THR A 347 -9.32 -21.75 16.63
C THR A 347 -8.17 -21.95 17.62
N GLU A 348 -8.53 -22.42 18.81
CA GLU A 348 -7.70 -22.94 19.90
C GLU A 348 -6.24 -23.28 19.50
N LYS A 349 -5.35 -22.31 19.65
CA LYS A 349 -3.95 -22.57 20.00
C LYS A 349 -3.69 -21.93 21.35
N GLU A 350 -4.13 -22.63 22.39
CA GLU A 350 -3.63 -22.36 23.72
C GLU A 350 -2.15 -22.75 23.83
N MET A 351 -1.47 -21.99 24.70
CA MET A 351 -0.15 -22.19 25.24
C MET A 351 1.02 -21.69 24.38
N ARG A 352 1.45 -20.44 24.60
CA ARG A 352 2.85 -20.02 24.47
C ARG A 352 3.18 -18.78 25.31
N SER A 353 4.14 -19.00 26.20
CA SER A 353 4.95 -18.14 27.08
C SER A 353 4.41 -16.78 27.57
N ASP A 354 4.22 -16.68 28.88
CA ASP A 354 3.95 -15.45 29.66
C ASP A 354 5.16 -14.48 29.72
N SER A 355 6.19 -14.68 28.89
CA SER A 355 7.42 -13.88 28.87
C SER A 355 7.33 -12.82 27.77
N GLY A 356 6.97 -11.59 28.15
CA GLY A 356 6.96 -10.44 27.23
C GLY A 356 5.92 -9.36 27.53
N LYS A 357 5.08 -9.51 28.55
CA LYS A 357 4.12 -8.46 28.92
C LYS A 357 4.84 -7.29 29.58
N MET A 358 4.56 -6.07 29.13
CA MET A 358 5.04 -4.86 29.78
C MET A 358 3.99 -4.30 30.74
N ILE A 359 4.43 -3.79 31.89
CA ILE A 359 3.54 -3.23 32.91
C ILE A 359 3.48 -1.72 32.72
N VAL A 360 2.27 -1.18 32.62
CA VAL A 360 2.01 0.23 32.41
C VAL A 360 1.01 0.72 33.44
N LYS A 361 1.25 1.91 33.99
CA LYS A 361 0.32 2.59 34.91
C LYS A 361 -0.53 3.58 34.14
N LEU A 362 -1.84 3.43 34.19
CA LEU A 362 -2.81 4.35 33.58
C LEU A 362 -3.34 5.32 34.63
N PHE A 363 -3.46 6.58 34.25
CA PHE A 363 -4.10 7.63 35.04
C PHE A 363 -5.39 8.05 34.36
N LEU A 364 -6.50 7.87 35.06
CA LEU A 364 -7.86 7.92 34.53
C LEU A 364 -8.65 9.04 35.19
N SER A 365 -9.66 9.57 34.51
CA SER A 365 -10.70 10.41 35.12
C SER A 365 -11.96 9.60 35.39
N LYS A 366 -12.34 9.50 36.68
CA LYS A 366 -13.57 8.82 37.14
C LYS A 366 -14.83 9.45 36.54
N SER A 367 -14.90 10.79 36.49
CA SER A 367 -16.08 11.50 35.97
C SER A 367 -16.20 11.40 34.46
N ASN A 368 -15.09 11.49 33.75
CA ASN A 368 -15.08 11.62 32.29
C ASN A 368 -14.93 10.29 31.57
N ASN A 369 -14.71 9.18 32.30
CA ASN A 369 -14.56 7.86 31.71
C ASN A 369 -13.46 7.82 30.64
N LYS A 370 -12.30 8.42 30.95
CA LYS A 370 -11.23 8.69 29.98
C LYS A 370 -9.87 8.44 30.59
N VAL A 371 -8.96 7.83 29.83
CA VAL A 371 -7.53 7.75 30.16
C VAL A 371 -6.90 9.11 29.85
N LEU A 372 -6.19 9.69 30.82
CA LEU A 372 -5.47 10.94 30.64
C LEU A 372 -4.10 10.69 30.03
N TYR A 373 -3.36 9.77 30.64
CA TYR A 373 -2.06 9.32 30.18
C TYR A 373 -1.69 7.99 30.82
N ALA A 374 -0.64 7.39 30.30
CA ALA A 374 0.03 6.20 30.79
C ALA A 374 1.47 6.53 31.19
N GLU A 375 1.98 5.88 32.22
CA GLU A 375 3.39 5.88 32.61
C GLU A 375 3.97 4.47 32.41
N GLY A 376 5.12 4.38 31.74
CA GLY A 376 5.82 3.12 31.52
C GLY A 376 7.31 3.32 31.26
N GLY A 377 8.07 2.23 31.26
CA GLY A 377 9.50 2.24 30.95
C GLY A 377 9.79 2.46 29.46
N GLU A 378 11.04 2.27 29.05
CA GLU A 378 11.43 2.36 27.65
C GLU A 378 10.64 1.40 26.74
N GLU A 379 10.12 0.28 27.25
CA GLU A 379 9.47 -0.76 26.43
C GLU A 379 8.18 -0.28 25.76
N ILE A 380 7.38 0.57 26.45
CA ILE A 380 6.14 1.11 25.87
C ILE A 380 6.46 2.15 24.79
N ALA A 381 7.48 2.99 24.98
CA ALA A 381 7.92 3.94 23.97
C ALA A 381 8.49 3.20 22.75
N ASP A 382 9.32 2.18 22.97
CA ASP A 382 9.87 1.31 21.94
C ASP A 382 8.75 0.65 21.10
N LEU A 383 7.75 0.06 21.77
CA LEU A 383 6.61 -0.57 21.12
C LEU A 383 5.83 0.43 20.26
N LEU A 384 5.46 1.58 20.84
CA LEU A 384 4.66 2.57 20.12
C LEU A 384 5.42 3.13 18.92
N PHE A 385 6.68 3.57 19.10
CA PHE A 385 7.46 4.08 17.98
C PHE A 385 7.75 3.02 16.91
N SER A 386 7.83 1.74 17.27
CA SER A 386 7.99 0.66 16.28
C SER A 386 6.83 0.58 15.28
N PHE A 387 5.63 1.07 15.62
CA PHE A 387 4.50 1.12 14.70
C PHE A 387 4.82 1.92 13.42
N LEU A 388 5.67 2.94 13.52
CA LEU A 388 6.11 3.74 12.38
C LEU A 388 6.94 2.92 11.37
N ALA A 389 7.61 1.86 11.82
CA ALA A 389 8.42 1.00 10.97
C ALA A 389 7.62 -0.12 10.29
N PHE A 390 6.35 -0.33 10.68
CA PHE A 390 5.57 -1.45 10.16
C PHE A 390 5.05 -1.18 8.75
N PRO A 391 5.31 -2.09 7.81
CA PRO A 391 4.71 -2.04 6.49
C PRO A 391 3.19 -2.18 6.56
N LEU A 392 2.47 -1.45 5.69
CA LEU A 392 1.00 -1.45 5.71
C LEU A 392 0.38 -2.85 5.55
N GLY A 393 0.94 -3.70 4.68
CA GLY A 393 0.47 -5.08 4.48
C GLY A 393 0.60 -5.93 5.74
N SER A 394 1.69 -5.77 6.49
CA SER A 394 1.89 -6.45 7.77
C SER A 394 0.86 -5.99 8.80
N ILE A 395 0.53 -4.69 8.82
CA ILE A 395 -0.54 -4.15 9.67
C ILE A 395 -1.89 -4.79 9.33
N VAL A 396 -2.25 -4.87 8.03
CA VAL A 396 -3.50 -5.53 7.62
C VAL A 396 -3.54 -6.99 8.08
N LYS A 397 -2.44 -7.73 7.90
CA LYS A 397 -2.32 -9.12 8.35
C LYS A 397 -2.48 -9.24 9.87
N CYS A 398 -1.79 -8.42 10.66
CA CYS A 398 -1.90 -8.39 12.12
C CYS A 398 -3.34 -8.09 12.58
N LEU A 399 -4.07 -7.26 11.83
CA LEU A 399 -5.46 -6.89 12.12
C LEU A 399 -6.49 -7.81 11.45
N GLY A 400 -6.06 -8.94 10.87
CA GLY A 400 -6.94 -9.94 10.28
C GLY A 400 -7.72 -9.47 9.05
N GLY A 401 -7.16 -8.56 8.25
CA GLY A 401 -7.81 -8.05 7.04
C GLY A 401 -8.81 -6.90 7.26
N CYS A 402 -8.88 -6.37 8.48
CA CYS A 402 -9.90 -5.40 8.90
C CYS A 402 -9.27 -4.22 9.66
N THR A 403 -8.55 -3.36 8.94
CA THR A 403 -7.97 -2.13 9.48
C THR A 403 -9.00 -1.01 9.65
N SER A 404 -10.06 -1.01 8.83
CA SER A 404 -11.02 0.12 8.73
C SER A 404 -10.38 1.44 8.29
N MET A 405 -9.21 1.39 7.65
CA MET A 405 -8.45 2.57 7.20
C MET A 405 -8.55 2.75 5.68
N GLY A 406 -9.39 3.70 5.24
CA GLY A 406 -9.57 4.05 3.83
C GLY A 406 -9.80 2.85 2.92
N CYS A 407 -8.92 2.70 1.93
CA CYS A 407 -8.93 1.64 0.92
C CYS A 407 -7.91 0.52 1.18
N LEU A 408 -7.22 0.54 2.33
CA LEU A 408 -6.12 -0.37 2.63
C LEU A 408 -6.55 -1.85 2.59
N ASP A 409 -7.67 -2.18 3.23
CA ASP A 409 -8.20 -3.55 3.28
C ASP A 409 -8.57 -4.08 1.89
N ASN A 410 -9.09 -3.20 1.02
CA ASN A 410 -9.50 -3.56 -0.34
C ASN A 410 -8.30 -3.86 -1.23
N LEU A 411 -7.24 -3.04 -1.12
CA LEU A 411 -6.02 -3.26 -1.88
C LEU A 411 -5.32 -4.56 -1.44
N TYR A 412 -5.31 -4.85 -0.14
CA TYR A 412 -4.79 -6.12 0.40
C TYR A 412 -5.56 -7.32 -0.15
N LYS A 413 -6.91 -7.29 -0.08
CA LYS A 413 -7.78 -8.34 -0.65
C LYS A 413 -7.57 -8.53 -2.16
N SER A 414 -7.25 -7.45 -2.86
CA SER A 414 -6.95 -7.52 -4.29
C SER A 414 -5.75 -8.41 -4.59
N VAL A 415 -4.73 -8.42 -3.72
CA VAL A 415 -3.57 -9.32 -3.85
C VAL A 415 -3.98 -10.77 -3.66
N GLU A 416 -4.86 -11.06 -2.69
CA GLU A 416 -5.41 -12.40 -2.48
C GLU A 416 -6.19 -12.88 -3.72
N ASP A 417 -7.09 -12.04 -4.25
CA ASP A 417 -7.90 -12.33 -5.43
C ASP A 417 -7.05 -12.53 -6.69
N LEU A 418 -6.02 -11.69 -6.89
CA LEU A 418 -5.09 -11.80 -8.01
C LEU A 418 -4.21 -13.06 -7.90
N SER A 419 -3.83 -13.46 -6.68
CA SER A 419 -3.10 -14.71 -6.44
C SER A 419 -3.96 -15.92 -6.81
N CYS A 420 -5.24 -15.95 -6.42
CA CYS A 420 -6.17 -17.03 -6.79
C CYS A 420 -6.35 -17.17 -8.32
N LYS A 421 -6.11 -16.10 -9.08
CA LYS A 421 -6.21 -16.07 -10.55
C LYS A 421 -4.86 -16.25 -11.26
N ASP A 422 -3.80 -16.64 -10.54
CA ASP A 422 -2.45 -16.84 -11.09
C ASP A 422 -1.90 -15.57 -11.80
N CYS A 423 -2.24 -14.39 -11.27
CA CYS A 423 -1.84 -13.08 -11.81
C CYS A 423 -0.58 -12.51 -11.12
N ILE A 424 -0.30 -12.95 -9.91
CA ILE A 424 0.93 -12.62 -9.17
C ILE A 424 2.07 -13.46 -9.73
N LYS A 425 3.27 -12.88 -9.79
CA LYS A 425 4.44 -13.51 -10.43
C LYS A 425 4.94 -14.74 -9.71
N SER A 426 5.00 -14.67 -8.39
CA SER A 426 5.56 -15.73 -7.55
C SER A 426 4.99 -15.65 -6.13
N GLU A 427 5.12 -16.75 -5.38
CA GLU A 427 4.71 -16.76 -3.98
C GLU A 427 5.57 -15.82 -3.12
N GLU A 428 6.82 -15.54 -3.51
CA GLU A 428 7.66 -14.55 -2.83
C GLU A 428 7.10 -13.13 -3.02
N CYS A 429 6.65 -12.77 -4.24
CA CYS A 429 6.02 -11.48 -4.51
C CYS A 429 4.73 -11.31 -3.71
N LYS A 430 3.93 -12.39 -3.63
CA LYS A 430 2.71 -12.43 -2.82
C LYS A 430 3.01 -12.25 -1.34
N ALA A 431 3.95 -13.02 -0.80
CA ALA A 431 4.35 -12.95 0.61
C ALA A 431 4.85 -11.55 0.95
N MET A 432 5.59 -10.90 0.06
CA MET A 432 6.06 -9.54 0.28
C MET A 432 4.93 -8.48 0.30
N LEU A 433 3.79 -8.73 -0.34
CA LEU A 433 2.64 -7.83 -0.31
C LEU A 433 1.68 -8.11 0.86
N LEU A 434 1.43 -9.39 1.16
CA LEU A 434 0.49 -9.82 2.20
C LEU A 434 1.14 -9.95 3.60
N ASP A 435 2.44 -10.24 3.63
CA ASP A 435 3.23 -10.40 4.85
C ASP A 435 4.63 -9.76 4.73
N PRO A 436 4.70 -8.46 4.39
CA PRO A 436 5.99 -7.77 4.29
C PRO A 436 6.76 -7.85 5.61
N LYS A 437 8.07 -8.12 5.50
CA LYS A 437 8.97 -8.13 6.65
C LYS A 437 9.44 -6.71 6.98
N LEU A 438 9.84 -6.47 8.24
CA LEU A 438 10.57 -5.26 8.59
C LEU A 438 11.90 -5.23 7.84
N ALA A 439 12.35 -4.03 7.46
CA ALA A 439 13.70 -3.87 6.92
C ALA A 439 14.75 -4.28 7.97
N PRO A 440 15.97 -4.66 7.55
CA PRO A 440 17.01 -5.04 8.48
C PRO A 440 17.30 -3.95 9.53
N TYR A 441 17.40 -4.37 10.78
CA TYR A 441 17.60 -3.58 12.00
C TYR A 441 16.43 -2.71 12.47
N PHE A 442 15.24 -2.86 11.87
CA PHE A 442 14.01 -2.19 12.29
C PHE A 442 13.17 -2.98 13.30
N GLY A 443 13.44 -4.26 13.51
CA GLY A 443 12.80 -5.06 14.57
C GLY A 443 13.19 -4.56 15.96
N THR A 444 12.33 -4.73 16.97
CA THR A 444 12.69 -4.46 18.37
C THR A 444 12.38 -5.69 19.23
N LYS A 445 13.19 -5.92 20.26
CA LYS A 445 12.96 -6.97 21.27
C LYS A 445 11.62 -6.81 21.99
N ASN A 446 11.06 -5.60 21.98
CA ASN A 446 9.80 -5.24 22.62
C ASN A 446 8.60 -5.33 21.65
N GLN A 447 8.79 -5.86 20.44
CA GLN A 447 7.76 -5.93 19.41
C GLN A 447 6.77 -7.06 19.70
N LEU A 448 5.62 -6.70 20.27
CA LEU A 448 4.59 -7.68 20.64
C LEU A 448 3.78 -8.24 19.47
N LEU A 449 3.95 -7.71 18.25
CA LEU A 449 3.15 -8.01 17.06
C LEU A 449 3.77 -9.07 16.13
N GLN A 450 4.93 -9.61 16.50
CA GLN A 450 5.61 -10.72 15.81
C GLN A 450 5.81 -10.53 14.29
N ILE A 451 5.98 -9.29 13.82
CA ILE A 451 6.30 -9.04 12.40
C ILE A 451 7.77 -9.35 12.19
N GLU A 452 8.06 -10.32 11.33
CA GLU A 452 9.42 -10.79 11.10
C GLU A 452 10.34 -9.69 10.56
N GLU A 453 11.58 -9.68 11.05
CA GLU A 453 12.64 -8.83 10.54
C GLU A 453 13.40 -9.52 9.40
N GLN A 454 13.63 -8.79 8.30
CA GLN A 454 14.41 -9.31 7.19
C GLN A 454 15.89 -9.41 7.59
N VAL A 455 16.48 -10.57 7.31
CA VAL A 455 17.92 -10.77 7.50
C VAL A 455 18.71 -9.88 6.53
N PRO A 456 19.67 -9.07 7.01
CA PRO A 456 20.48 -8.22 6.15
C PRO A 456 21.26 -9.04 5.11
N CYS A 457 21.23 -8.58 3.85
CA CYS A 457 22.03 -9.15 2.78
C CYS A 457 23.53 -8.93 3.06
N LYS A 458 24.35 -9.94 2.73
CA LYS A 458 25.82 -9.90 2.84
C LYS A 458 26.46 -9.96 1.45
N PRO A 459 26.43 -8.85 0.69
CA PRO A 459 26.93 -8.84 -0.67
C PRO A 459 28.44 -9.05 -0.71
N ASN A 460 28.90 -9.75 -1.75
CA ASN A 460 30.33 -9.88 -2.03
C ASN A 460 30.76 -8.78 -2.98
N ILE A 461 31.73 -7.97 -2.58
CA ILE A 461 32.43 -7.06 -3.48
C ILE A 461 33.61 -7.82 -4.08
N PHE A 462 33.65 -7.88 -5.40
CA PHE A 462 34.75 -8.42 -6.16
C PHE A 462 35.65 -7.30 -6.67
N TYR A 463 36.95 -7.52 -6.63
CA TYR A 463 37.93 -6.58 -7.14
C TYR A 463 39.20 -7.28 -7.60
N CYS A 464 39.99 -6.59 -8.42
CA CYS A 464 41.31 -7.02 -8.82
C CYS A 464 42.31 -5.91 -8.51
N SER A 465 43.35 -6.21 -7.73
CA SER A 465 44.36 -5.24 -7.33
C SER A 465 45.10 -4.63 -8.54
N SER A 466 45.31 -5.40 -9.61
CA SER A 466 46.02 -4.96 -10.82
C SER A 466 45.13 -4.20 -11.81
N CYS A 467 43.82 -4.48 -11.84
CA CYS A 467 42.85 -3.81 -12.72
C CYS A 467 42.06 -2.71 -12.00
N TYR A 468 42.44 -2.35 -10.76
CA TYR A 468 41.67 -1.47 -9.89
C TYR A 468 41.39 -0.10 -10.52
N VAL A 469 42.35 0.43 -11.28
CA VAL A 469 42.27 1.73 -11.96
C VAL A 469 41.33 1.72 -13.16
N GLU A 470 41.21 0.60 -13.88
CA GLU A 470 40.42 0.52 -15.13
C GLU A 470 38.99 0.00 -14.92
N LYS A 471 38.78 -0.89 -13.94
CA LYS A 471 37.51 -1.64 -13.82
C LYS A 471 36.74 -1.42 -12.52
N GLY A 472 37.39 -0.85 -11.49
CA GLY A 472 36.80 -0.62 -10.18
C GLY A 472 36.32 -1.89 -9.46
N PRO A 473 35.95 -1.79 -8.17
CA PRO A 473 35.23 -2.83 -7.45
C PRO A 473 33.78 -2.96 -7.96
N TYR A 474 33.19 -4.16 -7.86
CA TYR A 474 31.83 -4.44 -8.32
C TYR A 474 31.14 -5.52 -7.48
N ILE A 475 29.80 -5.61 -7.52
CA ILE A 475 28.99 -6.49 -6.65
C ILE A 475 28.50 -7.77 -7.38
N THR A 476 28.54 -7.81 -8.71
CA THR A 476 27.83 -8.80 -9.55
C THR A 476 28.73 -9.39 -10.65
N GLY A 477 28.68 -10.73 -10.77
CA GLY A 477 29.32 -11.58 -11.81
C GLY A 477 30.85 -11.54 -11.85
N PRO A 478 31.59 -12.66 -11.81
CA PRO A 478 33.05 -12.60 -11.90
C PRO A 478 33.46 -12.06 -13.28
N ARG A 479 33.88 -10.79 -13.35
CA ARG A 479 34.65 -10.30 -14.49
C ARG A 479 35.98 -11.03 -14.47
N THR A 480 36.09 -12.04 -15.33
CA THR A 480 37.35 -12.78 -15.48
C THR A 480 38.43 -11.80 -15.93
N CYS A 481 39.53 -11.79 -15.19
CA CYS A 481 40.74 -11.10 -15.59
C CYS A 481 41.92 -12.04 -15.32
N SER A 482 42.96 -11.93 -16.15
CA SER A 482 44.16 -12.76 -16.06
C SER A 482 44.94 -12.60 -14.75
N HIS A 483 44.68 -11.54 -13.98
CA HIS A 483 45.35 -11.25 -12.71
C HIS A 483 44.73 -11.93 -11.47
N GLY A 484 43.60 -12.63 -11.65
CA GLY A 484 42.82 -13.19 -10.54
C GLY A 484 41.89 -12.18 -9.87
N ILE A 485 40.83 -12.69 -9.25
CA ILE A 485 39.77 -11.90 -8.61
C ILE A 485 39.80 -12.18 -7.11
N ARG A 486 39.73 -11.13 -6.29
CA ARG A 486 39.52 -11.21 -4.85
C ARG A 486 38.08 -10.83 -4.52
N SER A 487 37.55 -11.35 -3.43
CA SER A 487 36.23 -10.98 -2.90
C SER A 487 36.33 -10.56 -1.43
N ILE A 488 35.51 -9.60 -1.05
CA ILE A 488 35.27 -9.18 0.34
C ILE A 488 33.76 -9.28 0.57
N GLN A 489 33.35 -10.02 1.59
CA GLN A 489 31.95 -10.04 2.00
C GLN A 489 31.67 -8.85 2.90
N LEU A 490 30.66 -8.04 2.55
CA LEU A 490 30.18 -6.97 3.40
C LEU A 490 29.19 -7.48 4.43
N SER A 491 29.24 -6.89 5.62
CA SER A 491 28.19 -7.00 6.64
C SER A 491 27.72 -5.61 7.01
N THR A 492 26.41 -5.43 7.11
CA THR A 492 25.81 -4.20 7.61
C THR A 492 25.78 -4.25 9.13
N VAL A 493 25.99 -3.12 9.79
CA VAL A 493 25.96 -3.01 11.25
C VAL A 493 24.61 -2.49 11.73
N ASN A 494 24.17 -2.99 12.88
CA ASN A 494 22.97 -2.56 13.57
C ASN A 494 23.24 -1.21 14.26
N LYS A 495 22.69 -0.14 13.69
CA LYS A 495 22.93 1.23 14.17
C LYS A 495 22.25 1.56 15.49
N LYS A 496 21.49 0.64 16.09
CA LYS A 496 20.91 0.83 17.43
C LYS A 496 21.92 0.61 18.54
N PHE A 497 23.09 0.07 18.22
CA PHE A 497 24.20 -0.08 19.15
C PHE A 497 25.30 0.94 18.82
N PRO A 498 26.02 1.47 19.83
CA PRO A 498 27.18 2.32 19.61
C PRO A 498 28.37 1.55 19.01
N ASP A 499 28.46 0.24 19.29
CA ASP A 499 29.50 -0.65 18.81
C ASP A 499 29.11 -1.36 17.50
N GLU A 500 30.09 -1.95 16.82
CA GLU A 500 29.90 -2.72 15.58
C GLU A 500 29.21 -4.07 15.86
N VAL A 501 27.89 -4.04 16.03
CA VAL A 501 27.04 -5.21 16.29
C VAL A 501 26.31 -5.61 15.01
N THR A 502 26.24 -6.90 14.71
CA THR A 502 25.45 -7.44 13.57
C THR A 502 24.24 -8.25 14.02
N GLU A 503 23.96 -8.27 15.32
CA GLU A 503 22.77 -8.90 15.89
C GLU A 503 21.51 -8.18 15.41
N LEU A 504 20.45 -8.96 15.17
CA LEU A 504 19.11 -8.44 14.89
C LEU A 504 18.49 -7.86 16.16
N GLU A 505 17.36 -7.16 16.01
CA GLU A 505 16.66 -6.57 17.14
C GLU A 505 17.51 -5.55 17.93
N GLY A 506 17.19 -5.31 19.20
CA GLY A 506 17.69 -4.19 20.02
C GLY A 506 16.64 -3.08 20.20
N ALA A 507 16.84 -2.22 21.20
CA ALA A 507 15.91 -1.15 21.55
C ALA A 507 16.24 0.17 20.83
N PHE A 508 15.23 0.93 20.44
CA PHE A 508 15.41 2.29 19.93
C PHE A 508 15.62 3.28 21.07
N MET A 509 14.94 3.05 22.19
CA MET A 509 14.96 3.88 23.38
C MET A 509 16.13 3.49 24.30
N ALA A 510 16.85 4.50 24.79
CA ALA A 510 17.90 4.31 25.78
C ALA A 510 17.27 4.12 27.17
N GLY A 511 17.70 3.07 27.87
CA GLY A 511 17.33 2.80 29.25
C GLY A 511 18.46 3.10 30.23
N PRO A 512 18.14 3.29 31.53
CA PRO A 512 16.79 3.29 32.09
C PRO A 512 16.09 4.65 31.90
N ALA A 513 14.86 4.65 31.39
CA ALA A 513 14.04 5.87 31.25
C ALA A 513 12.55 5.57 31.44
N MET A 514 11.80 6.56 31.93
CA MET A 514 10.35 6.48 32.08
C MET A 514 9.68 7.48 31.14
N PHE A 515 8.58 7.06 30.53
CA PHE A 515 7.81 7.83 29.56
C PHE A 515 6.39 8.04 30.03
N MET A 516 5.87 9.21 29.70
CA MET A 516 4.46 9.56 29.72
C MET A 516 3.90 9.41 28.32
N VAL A 517 2.81 8.66 28.16
CA VAL A 517 2.09 8.50 26.90
C VAL A 517 0.69 9.03 27.06
N THR A 518 0.32 10.06 26.30
CA THR A 518 -1.05 10.61 26.35
C THR A 518 -2.05 9.73 25.61
N ASP A 519 -3.35 9.97 25.82
CA ASP A 519 -4.43 9.27 25.08
C ASP A 519 -4.35 9.44 23.55
N GLU A 520 -3.71 10.52 23.09
CA GLU A 520 -3.44 10.83 21.68
C GLU A 520 -2.13 10.19 21.17
N LEU A 521 -1.48 9.34 21.96
CA LEU A 521 -0.17 8.70 21.71
C LEU A 521 1.04 9.65 21.60
N ILE A 522 0.95 10.86 22.15
CA ILE A 522 2.14 11.70 22.35
C ILE A 522 3.01 11.04 23.42
N VAL A 523 4.24 10.65 23.05
CA VAL A 523 5.23 10.06 23.95
C VAL A 523 6.24 11.12 24.38
N LYS A 524 6.45 11.28 25.70
CA LYS A 524 7.40 12.25 26.26
C LYS A 524 8.11 11.65 27.47
N PRO A 525 9.31 12.14 27.84
CA PRO A 525 9.93 11.80 29.12
C PRO A 525 8.96 12.09 30.27
N LEU A 526 8.91 11.19 31.25
CA LEU A 526 7.98 11.32 32.37
C LEU A 526 8.31 12.57 33.19
N SER A 527 7.32 13.45 33.33
CA SER A 527 7.38 14.60 34.23
C SER A 527 6.08 14.68 35.01
N PRO A 528 6.06 14.37 36.32
CA PRO A 528 4.85 14.51 37.12
C PRO A 528 4.28 15.93 37.09
N ILE A 529 5.12 16.95 36.86
CA ILE A 529 4.69 18.35 36.72
C ILE A 529 3.89 18.55 35.42
N SER A 530 4.26 17.88 34.33
CA SER A 530 3.51 17.98 33.06
C SER A 530 2.10 17.40 33.17
N SER A 531 1.85 16.45 34.09
CA SER A 531 0.51 15.92 34.35
C SER A 531 -0.48 17.01 34.80
N ILE A 532 -0.02 18.04 35.52
CA ILE A 532 -0.83 19.18 35.96
C ILE A 532 -1.37 19.96 34.75
N SER A 533 -0.58 20.06 33.67
CA SER A 533 -1.02 20.72 32.44
C SER A 533 -2.18 19.98 31.76
N LEU A 534 -2.19 18.64 31.79
CA LEU A 534 -3.29 17.82 31.29
C LEU A 534 -4.55 17.99 32.15
N LEU A 535 -4.40 17.97 33.49
CA LEU A 535 -5.52 18.20 34.41
C LEU A 535 -6.15 19.58 34.20
N ARG A 536 -5.33 20.62 34.00
CA ARG A 536 -5.82 21.97 33.68
C ARG A 536 -6.48 22.02 32.31
N LYS A 537 -5.89 21.38 31.29
CA LYS A 537 -6.43 21.31 29.91
C LYS A 537 -7.83 20.72 29.89
N PHE A 538 -8.08 19.69 30.70
CA PHE A 538 -9.37 18.99 30.75
C PHE A 538 -10.27 19.42 31.92
N ASN A 539 -9.84 20.40 32.72
CA ASN A 539 -10.56 20.86 33.92
C ASN A 539 -10.93 19.72 34.90
N ILE A 540 -9.99 18.82 35.16
CA ILE A 540 -10.20 17.63 36.01
C ILE A 540 -9.64 17.90 37.41
N PRO A 541 -10.43 17.75 38.48
CA PRO A 541 -9.93 17.87 39.84
C PRO A 541 -9.08 16.66 40.21
N VAL A 542 -8.03 16.86 41.01
CA VAL A 542 -7.09 15.77 41.41
C VAL A 542 -7.82 14.62 42.12
N SER A 543 -8.89 14.91 42.86
CA SER A 543 -9.72 13.89 43.52
C SER A 543 -10.45 12.94 42.55
N ASP A 544 -10.59 13.33 41.28
CA ASP A 544 -11.21 12.53 40.23
C ASP A 544 -10.23 11.57 39.54
N ILE A 545 -8.94 11.67 39.85
CA ILE A 545 -7.94 10.79 39.25
C ILE A 545 -7.99 9.40 39.90
N GLU A 546 -7.85 8.37 39.08
CA GLU A 546 -7.68 6.97 39.48
C GLU A 546 -6.45 6.37 38.79
N GLU A 547 -5.61 5.66 39.55
CA GLU A 547 -4.48 4.90 39.02
C GLU A 547 -4.91 3.44 38.78
N GLN A 548 -4.61 2.92 37.60
CA GLN A 548 -4.86 1.52 37.24
C GLN A 548 -3.62 0.92 36.60
N ILE A 549 -3.18 -0.24 37.09
CA ILE A 549 -2.08 -0.99 36.49
C ILE A 549 -2.64 -1.93 35.42
N VAL A 550 -2.04 -1.92 34.23
CA VAL A 550 -2.37 -2.82 33.13
C VAL A 550 -1.12 -3.53 32.63
N CYS A 551 -1.31 -4.73 32.09
CA CYS A 551 -0.27 -5.47 31.38
C CYS A 551 -0.58 -5.43 29.89
N ILE A 552 0.39 -5.02 29.08
CA ILE A 552 0.26 -4.99 27.62
C ILE A 552 0.95 -6.23 27.08
N GLY A 553 0.17 -7.17 26.56
CA GLY A 553 0.64 -8.28 25.75
C GLY A 553 0.27 -8.09 24.29
N GLU A 554 0.37 -9.17 23.51
CA GLU A 554 0.08 -9.17 22.08
C GLU A 554 -1.34 -8.66 21.75
N LYS A 555 -2.36 -9.07 22.52
CA LYS A 555 -3.76 -8.64 22.30
C LYS A 555 -3.94 -7.15 22.51
N GLU A 556 -3.36 -6.60 23.56
CA GLU A 556 -3.42 -5.17 23.87
C GLU A 556 -2.60 -4.37 22.84
N ALA A 557 -1.44 -4.89 22.39
CA ALA A 557 -0.64 -4.25 21.35
C ALA A 557 -1.37 -4.20 19.99
N ILE A 558 -2.06 -5.28 19.59
CA ILE A 558 -2.94 -5.31 18.41
C ILE A 558 -4.05 -4.27 18.55
N SER A 559 -4.66 -4.18 19.73
CA SER A 559 -5.73 -3.21 20.01
C SER A 559 -5.23 -1.77 19.97
N LEU A 560 -4.03 -1.51 20.50
CA LEU A 560 -3.36 -0.20 20.42
C LEU A 560 -3.04 0.19 18.98
N LEU A 561 -2.50 -0.73 18.19
CA LEU A 561 -2.24 -0.49 16.77
C LEU A 561 -3.53 -0.23 16.00
N LYS A 562 -4.59 -1.01 16.23
CA LYS A 562 -5.87 -0.78 15.57
C LYS A 562 -6.47 0.57 15.95
N ALA A 563 -6.49 0.89 17.24
CA ALA A 563 -7.03 2.15 17.73
C ALA A 563 -6.22 3.35 17.25
N SER A 564 -4.90 3.23 17.07
CA SER A 564 -4.06 4.32 16.57
C SER A 564 -4.36 4.69 15.12
N LEU A 565 -4.79 3.73 14.29
CA LEU A 565 -5.12 3.96 12.87
C LEU A 565 -6.44 4.72 12.68
N ILE A 566 -7.35 4.69 13.65
CA ILE A 566 -8.74 5.18 13.46
C ILE A 566 -9.23 6.13 14.56
N SER A 567 -8.41 6.44 15.57
CA SER A 567 -8.82 7.22 16.74
C SER A 567 -7.74 8.16 17.27
N ASN A 568 -8.19 9.25 17.90
CA ASN A 568 -7.39 10.19 18.69
C ASN A 568 -7.49 9.94 20.21
N SER A 569 -8.24 8.93 20.64
CA SER A 569 -8.40 8.55 22.06
C SER A 569 -8.05 7.07 22.23
N VAL A 570 -6.79 6.76 21.95
CA VAL A 570 -6.29 5.40 21.75
C VAL A 570 -6.30 4.61 23.05
N LEU A 571 -5.72 5.16 24.12
CA LEU A 571 -5.64 4.47 25.40
C LEU A 571 -7.03 4.26 26.00
N SER A 572 -7.90 5.26 25.90
CA SER A 572 -9.30 5.16 26.32
C SER A 572 -10.04 4.08 25.54
N ASN A 573 -9.88 4.02 24.23
CA ASN A 573 -10.54 3.00 23.41
C ASN A 573 -10.10 1.56 23.75
N VAL A 574 -8.83 1.37 24.12
CA VAL A 574 -8.29 0.04 24.43
C VAL A 574 -8.55 -0.37 25.87
N PHE A 575 -8.28 0.52 26.82
CA PHE A 575 -8.29 0.18 28.25
C PHE A 575 -9.56 0.64 28.98
N TYR A 576 -10.41 1.43 28.32
CA TYR A 576 -11.64 1.97 28.90
C TYR A 576 -12.87 1.55 28.10
N THR A 577 -13.29 0.29 28.22
CA THR A 577 -14.58 -0.18 27.69
C THR A 577 -15.69 0.01 28.71
N LYS A 578 -16.77 0.70 28.31
CA LYS A 578 -17.99 0.85 29.12
C LYS A 578 -18.52 -0.54 29.49
N LYS A 579 -18.59 -0.87 30.79
CA LYS A 579 -19.42 -1.98 31.25
C LYS A 579 -20.82 -1.79 30.64
N PRO A 580 -21.43 -2.81 30.01
CA PRO A 580 -22.79 -2.67 29.51
C PRO A 580 -23.66 -2.23 30.68
N LYS A 581 -24.44 -1.15 30.47
CA LYS A 581 -25.47 -0.75 31.42
C LYS A 581 -26.29 -2.00 31.70
N GLN A 582 -26.23 -2.53 32.93
CA GLN A 582 -27.20 -3.51 33.37
C GLN A 582 -28.56 -2.90 33.06
N MET A 583 -29.33 -3.53 32.18
CA MET A 583 -30.72 -3.16 31.98
C MET A 583 -31.36 -3.21 33.37
N GLU A 584 -31.70 -2.04 33.91
CA GLU A 584 -32.62 -1.95 35.04
C GLU A 584 -33.82 -2.81 34.69
N THR A 585 -34.00 -3.86 35.48
CA THR A 585 -35.12 -4.78 35.36
C THR A 585 -36.38 -3.95 35.56
N LYS A 586 -37.14 -3.74 34.47
CA LYS A 586 -38.47 -3.13 34.54
C LYS A 586 -39.30 -3.86 35.62
N PRO A 587 -40.03 -3.15 36.49
CA PRO A 587 -40.82 -3.80 37.52
C PRO A 587 -41.90 -4.68 36.86
N ARG A 588 -42.07 -5.89 37.40
CA ARG A 588 -43.06 -6.88 36.97
C ARG A 588 -44.44 -6.23 36.81
N ARG A 589 -45.07 -6.43 35.66
CA ARG A 589 -46.49 -6.14 35.41
C ARG A 589 -47.32 -6.80 36.53
N ARG A 590 -48.16 -6.01 37.20
CA ARG A 590 -49.22 -6.52 38.08
C ARG A 590 -50.14 -7.41 37.25
N ILE A 591 -50.26 -8.67 37.64
CA ILE A 591 -51.31 -9.58 37.17
C ILE A 591 -52.55 -9.20 37.97
N PHE A 592 -53.57 -8.66 37.30
CA PHE A 592 -54.91 -8.55 37.90
C PHE A 592 -55.52 -9.95 37.92
N GLN A 593 -55.92 -10.42 39.10
CA GLN A 593 -56.70 -11.65 39.24
C GLN A 593 -58.20 -11.30 39.13
N ALA A 594 -58.97 -12.22 38.55
CA ALA A 594 -60.39 -12.06 38.20
C ALA A 594 -61.36 -12.02 39.41
N HIS A 595 -60.92 -11.52 40.57
CA HIS A 595 -61.77 -11.31 41.74
C HIS A 595 -61.97 -9.83 42.12
N ASP A 596 -61.35 -8.90 41.38
CA ASP A 596 -61.53 -7.45 41.62
C ASP A 596 -62.74 -6.84 40.89
N PHE A 597 -63.70 -7.66 40.44
CA PHE A 597 -64.97 -7.18 39.88
C PHE A 597 -66.15 -7.93 40.51
N ILE A 598 -66.52 -7.56 41.74
CA ILE A 598 -67.91 -7.48 42.23
C ILE A 598 -68.01 -6.30 43.20
#